data_AF-A0A0E3M544-F1
#
_entry.id   AF-A0A0E3M544-F1
#
_cell.length_a   1.000
_cell.length_b   1.000
_cell.length_c   1.000
_cell.angle_alpha   90.00
_cell.angle_beta   90.00
_cell.angle_gamma   90.00
#
_symmetry.space_group_name_H-M   'P 1'
#
loop_
_entity.id
_entity.type
_entity.pdbx_description
1 polymer ?
#
loop_
_entity_poly.entity_id
_entity_poly.type
_entity_poly.pdbx_seq_one_letter_code
_entity_poly.pdbx_strand_id
1 'polypeptide(L)'
;MEQKYCQSCGMPMNEKVYGTEVNNEKNMEYCIYCYENGAFKQPNLTMEEMIDACVPFMKDNGMDENEARNLMKNCLPALKRWRKEDPETRIEEKNKIMIVGKEIRTTNKDGQCIKEISNFWKEFSDEKLGDKILNKTNPDEILGLYCDYENKEFGIYSFIIGYEVSNINSIPEGMVYKVLPASKYCVVTAKGKMPDKVGATWSYIWNSNFQRTYTGDFELYGKKYDDSENAEVDIYIAVK
;
A
#
# COMPACT_ATOMS: atom_id res chain seq x y z
N MET A 1 18.83 4.62 -7.74
CA MET A 1 18.63 3.18 -7.43
C MET A 1 17.31 3.06 -6.71
N GLU A 2 16.50 2.06 -7.05
CA GLU A 2 15.24 1.76 -6.38
C GLU A 2 15.56 1.27 -4.95
N GLN A 3 14.97 1.89 -3.92
CA GLN A 3 15.24 1.54 -2.53
C GLN A 3 14.60 0.17 -2.25
N LYS A 4 15.41 -0.81 -1.88
CA LYS A 4 14.94 -2.18 -1.60
C LYS A 4 14.84 -2.39 -0.10
N TYR A 5 13.91 -3.23 0.33
CA TYR A 5 13.70 -3.57 1.73
C TYR A 5 13.97 -5.06 1.96
N CYS A 6 14.60 -5.38 3.09
CA CYS A 6 14.90 -6.76 3.48
C CYS A 6 13.59 -7.55 3.66
N GLN A 7 13.42 -8.63 2.91
CA GLN A 7 12.23 -9.50 2.93
C GLN A 7 12.15 -10.41 4.17
N SER A 8 12.94 -10.11 5.21
CA SER A 8 12.92 -10.74 6.52
C SER A 8 12.65 -9.73 7.65
N CYS A 9 13.33 -8.59 7.69
CA CYS A 9 13.16 -7.62 8.79
C CYS A 9 12.55 -6.27 8.36
N GLY A 10 12.26 -6.07 7.08
CA GLY A 10 11.74 -4.79 6.57
C GLY A 10 12.74 -3.64 6.57
N MET A 11 14.02 -3.90 6.92
CA MET A 11 15.05 -2.86 6.95
C MET A 11 15.38 -2.37 5.52
N PRO A 12 15.50 -1.05 5.27
CA PRO A 12 15.98 -0.54 4.00
C PRO A 12 17.41 -1.03 3.70
N MET A 13 17.65 -1.46 2.47
CA MET A 13 18.89 -2.04 2.00
C MET A 13 19.61 -1.17 0.98
N ASN A 14 20.93 -1.22 1.03
CA ASN A 14 21.85 -0.64 0.06
C ASN A 14 23.01 -1.63 -0.18
N GLU A 15 23.93 -1.26 -1.07
CA GLU A 15 25.03 -2.14 -1.51
C GLU A 15 25.92 -2.70 -0.39
N LYS A 16 25.94 -2.06 0.79
CA LYS A 16 26.77 -2.44 1.94
C LYS A 16 26.10 -3.45 2.87
N VAL A 17 24.79 -3.64 2.76
CA VAL A 17 24.02 -4.41 3.76
C VAL A 17 23.28 -5.61 3.15
N TYR A 18 23.57 -5.97 1.90
CA TYR A 18 23.05 -7.19 1.28
C TYR A 18 23.62 -8.44 1.96
N GLY A 19 22.77 -9.44 2.15
CA GLY A 19 23.19 -10.77 2.58
C GLY A 19 24.00 -11.48 1.51
N THR A 20 24.44 -12.70 1.80
CA THR A 20 25.29 -13.48 0.88
C THR A 20 24.75 -14.89 0.64
N GLU A 21 24.92 -15.34 -0.60
CA GLU A 21 24.76 -16.74 -0.99
C GLU A 21 26.00 -17.57 -0.61
N VAL A 22 25.93 -18.90 -0.74
CA VAL A 22 27.05 -19.82 -0.46
C VAL A 22 28.29 -19.51 -1.31
N ASN A 23 28.09 -19.00 -2.52
CA ASN A 23 29.16 -18.60 -3.45
C ASN A 23 29.70 -17.17 -3.19
N ASN A 24 29.29 -16.51 -2.10
CA ASN A 24 29.56 -15.11 -1.75
C ASN A 24 28.93 -14.06 -2.69
N GLU A 25 28.04 -14.45 -3.60
CA GLU A 25 27.23 -13.48 -4.35
C GLU A 25 26.26 -12.75 -3.41
N LYS A 26 25.93 -11.50 -3.74
CA LYS A 26 25.01 -10.68 -2.94
C LYS A 26 23.58 -11.20 -3.11
N ASN A 27 22.92 -11.47 -1.98
CA ASN A 27 21.48 -11.71 -1.95
C ASN A 27 20.75 -10.36 -1.96
N MET A 28 19.94 -10.14 -2.99
CA MET A 28 19.24 -8.86 -3.21
C MET A 28 17.91 -8.76 -2.45
N GLU A 29 17.50 -9.81 -1.74
CA GLU A 29 16.23 -9.92 -1.03
C GLU A 29 16.38 -9.74 0.48
N TYR A 30 17.49 -10.19 1.06
CA TYR A 30 17.72 -10.20 2.49
C TYR A 30 18.98 -9.43 2.88
N CYS A 31 18.96 -8.81 4.05
CA CYS A 31 20.12 -8.09 4.57
C CYS A 31 21.12 -9.03 5.26
N ILE A 32 22.36 -8.57 5.40
CA ILE A 32 23.47 -9.30 6.04
C ILE A 32 23.20 -9.69 7.50
N TYR A 33 22.28 -8.98 8.17
CA TYR A 33 21.88 -9.29 9.54
C TYR A 33 20.87 -10.44 9.62
N CYS A 34 20.11 -10.68 8.55
CA CYS A 34 19.12 -11.76 8.49
C CYS A 34 19.67 -13.01 7.81
N TYR A 35 20.48 -12.85 6.76
CA TYR A 35 20.84 -13.92 5.84
C TYR A 35 22.31 -13.82 5.42
N GLU A 36 23.04 -14.93 5.55
CA GLU A 36 24.46 -15.00 5.26
C GLU A 36 24.82 -16.44 4.85
N ASN A 37 25.71 -16.58 3.87
CA ASN A 37 26.18 -17.87 3.37
C ASN A 37 25.04 -18.83 2.98
N GLY A 38 24.01 -18.32 2.28
CA GLY A 38 22.90 -19.12 1.77
C GLY A 38 21.88 -19.57 2.83
N ALA A 39 21.94 -19.04 4.05
CA ALA A 39 21.01 -19.41 5.11
C ALA A 39 20.60 -18.23 6.00
N PHE A 40 19.41 -18.32 6.59
CA PHE A 40 19.02 -17.39 7.66
C PHE A 40 19.90 -17.63 8.89
N LYS A 41 20.47 -16.55 9.43
CA LYS A 41 21.33 -16.60 10.64
C LYS A 41 20.56 -17.10 11.87
N GLN A 42 19.25 -16.88 11.88
CA GLN A 42 18.34 -17.29 12.95
C GLN A 42 17.12 -17.99 12.33
N PRO A 43 17.23 -19.28 11.93
CA PRO A 43 16.18 -19.95 11.16
C PRO A 43 14.89 -20.18 11.95
N ASN A 44 14.99 -20.35 13.27
CA ASN A 44 13.84 -20.60 14.15
C ASN A 44 13.26 -19.32 14.78
N LEU A 45 13.78 -18.14 14.42
CA LEU A 45 13.30 -16.87 14.94
C LEU A 45 11.82 -16.69 14.56
N THR A 46 10.99 -16.42 15.56
CA THR A 46 9.57 -16.12 15.41
C THR A 46 9.36 -14.66 14.99
N MET A 47 8.14 -14.35 14.55
CA MET A 47 7.79 -12.97 14.18
C MET A 47 7.85 -12.02 15.39
N GLU A 48 7.37 -12.44 16.56
CA GLU A 48 7.45 -11.62 17.79
C GLU A 48 8.91 -11.36 18.18
N GLU A 49 9.79 -12.37 18.10
CA GLU A 49 11.21 -12.16 18.37
C GLU A 49 11.88 -11.25 17.32
N MET A 50 11.44 -11.29 16.06
CA MET A 50 11.89 -10.34 15.03
C MET A 50 11.44 -8.90 15.36
N ILE A 51 10.21 -8.71 15.84
CA ILE A 51 9.71 -7.41 16.29
C ILE A 51 10.57 -6.91 17.44
N ASP A 52 10.79 -7.73 18.47
CA ASP A 52 11.60 -7.39 19.63
C ASP A 52 13.05 -7.05 19.25
N ALA A 53 13.62 -7.70 18.24
CA ALA A 53 14.95 -7.41 17.73
C ALA A 53 15.02 -6.08 16.97
N CYS A 54 13.97 -5.68 16.25
CA CYS A 54 13.98 -4.48 15.39
C CYS A 54 13.58 -3.21 16.14
N VAL A 55 12.63 -3.30 17.08
CA VAL A 55 12.05 -2.15 17.79
C VAL A 55 13.10 -1.24 18.45
N PRO A 56 14.15 -1.75 19.13
CA PRO A 56 15.19 -0.89 19.70
C PRO A 56 15.86 0.01 18.66
N PHE A 57 16.19 -0.52 17.47
CA PHE A 57 16.79 0.28 16.41
C PHE A 57 15.86 1.36 15.89
N MET A 58 14.55 1.08 15.80
CA MET A 58 13.56 2.05 15.36
C MET A 58 13.39 3.19 16.37
N LYS A 59 13.43 2.86 17.68
CA LYS A 59 13.43 3.85 18.76
C LYS A 59 14.66 4.74 18.74
N ASP A 60 15.83 4.16 18.52
CA ASP A 60 17.08 4.91 18.41
C ASP A 60 17.07 5.87 17.19
N ASN A 61 16.23 5.58 16.19
CA ASN A 61 15.96 6.45 15.04
C ASN A 61 14.78 7.41 15.25
N GLY A 62 14.22 7.50 16.46
CA GLY A 62 13.23 8.50 16.87
C GLY A 62 11.77 8.07 16.79
N MET A 63 11.47 6.79 16.52
CA MET A 63 10.09 6.29 16.52
C MET A 63 9.62 5.92 17.94
N ASP A 64 8.35 6.17 18.26
CA ASP A 64 7.76 5.66 19.50
C ASP A 64 7.76 4.12 19.53
N GLU A 65 7.89 3.52 20.72
CA GLU A 65 7.97 2.07 20.86
C GLU A 65 6.69 1.36 20.43
N ASN A 66 5.52 1.87 20.84
CA ASN A 66 4.25 1.25 20.49
C ASN A 66 3.97 1.43 18.99
N GLU A 67 4.31 2.59 18.44
CA GLU A 67 4.24 2.84 17.00
C GLU A 67 5.15 1.89 16.22
N ALA A 68 6.41 1.69 16.65
CA ALA A 68 7.34 0.76 16.04
C ALA A 68 6.82 -0.69 16.08
N ARG A 69 6.30 -1.13 17.23
CA ARG A 69 5.70 -2.47 17.38
C ARG A 69 4.50 -2.66 16.46
N ASN A 70 3.60 -1.68 16.40
CA ASN A 70 2.43 -1.74 15.54
C ASN A 70 2.81 -1.75 14.06
N LEU A 71 3.77 -0.92 13.65
CA LEU A 71 4.28 -0.89 12.29
C LEU A 71 4.86 -2.26 11.91
N MET A 72 5.72 -2.84 12.74
CA MET A 72 6.33 -4.14 12.48
C MET A 72 5.29 -5.27 12.43
N LYS A 73 4.30 -5.27 13.32
CA LYS A 73 3.19 -6.23 13.30
C LYS A 73 2.37 -6.18 12.00
N ASN A 74 2.26 -5.00 11.40
CA ASN A 74 1.55 -4.82 10.14
C ASN A 74 2.41 -5.16 8.92
N CYS A 75 3.72 -4.84 8.96
CA CYS A 75 4.60 -5.01 7.81
C CYS A 75 5.21 -6.42 7.70
N LEU A 76 5.64 -7.04 8.82
CA LEU A 76 6.31 -8.34 8.77
C LEU A 76 5.47 -9.43 8.10
N PRO A 77 4.16 -9.60 8.37
CA PRO A 77 3.35 -10.63 7.73
C PRO A 77 3.33 -10.58 6.19
N ALA A 78 3.67 -9.44 5.59
CA ALA A 78 3.71 -9.27 4.14
C ALA A 78 5.06 -9.66 3.50
N LEU A 79 6.13 -9.82 4.29
CA LEU A 79 7.46 -10.13 3.76
C LEU A 79 7.62 -11.62 3.42
N LYS A 80 8.48 -11.95 2.44
CA LYS A 80 8.69 -13.33 1.94
C LYS A 80 8.95 -14.35 3.04
N ARG A 81 9.73 -13.99 4.06
CA ARG A 81 10.07 -14.90 5.16
C ARG A 81 8.84 -15.34 5.98
N TRP A 82 7.83 -14.47 6.08
CA TRP A 82 6.75 -14.64 7.04
C TRP A 82 5.38 -14.87 6.42
N ARG A 83 5.16 -14.38 5.20
CA ARG A 83 3.88 -14.53 4.53
C ARG A 83 3.58 -16.02 4.30
N LYS A 84 2.33 -16.40 4.54
CA LYS A 84 1.88 -17.78 4.29
C LYS A 84 1.70 -18.05 2.81
N GLU A 85 1.12 -17.08 2.12
CA GLU A 85 0.74 -17.16 0.71
C GLU A 85 0.96 -15.80 0.06
N ASP A 86 1.24 -15.82 -1.24
CA ASP A 86 1.23 -14.60 -2.05
C ASP A 86 -0.22 -14.19 -2.34
N PRO A 87 -0.55 -12.88 -2.28
CA PRO A 87 -1.89 -12.42 -2.62
C PRO A 87 -2.20 -12.72 -4.09
N GLU A 88 -3.49 -12.84 -4.40
CA GLU A 88 -3.96 -12.99 -5.77
C GLU A 88 -3.53 -11.76 -6.58
N THR A 89 -2.78 -11.99 -7.66
CA THR A 89 -2.30 -10.94 -8.56
C THR A 89 -2.72 -11.22 -9.98
N ARG A 90 -3.10 -10.17 -10.71
CA ARG A 90 -3.44 -10.25 -12.13
C ARG A 90 -3.10 -8.95 -12.85
N ILE A 91 -2.88 -9.04 -14.15
CA ILE A 91 -2.67 -7.87 -14.99
C ILE A 91 -3.99 -7.49 -15.66
N GLU A 92 -4.33 -6.22 -15.59
CA GLU A 92 -5.48 -5.64 -16.30
C GLU A 92 -5.06 -4.41 -17.09
N GLU A 93 -5.71 -4.19 -18.23
CA GLU A 93 -5.63 -2.93 -18.97
C GLU A 93 -6.93 -2.15 -18.74
N LYS A 94 -6.80 -0.88 -18.39
CA LYS A 94 -7.94 0.02 -18.25
C LYS A 94 -7.80 1.16 -19.25
N ASN A 95 -8.92 1.53 -19.85
CA ASN A 95 -9.03 2.77 -20.59
C ASN A 95 -8.89 3.98 -19.65
N LYS A 96 -8.87 5.18 -20.21
CA LYS A 96 -8.88 6.44 -19.44
C LYS A 96 -10.03 6.44 -18.43
N ILE A 97 -9.72 6.71 -17.16
CA ILE A 97 -10.68 6.77 -16.05
C ILE A 97 -10.86 8.23 -15.65
N MET A 98 -12.11 8.66 -15.44
CA MET A 98 -12.42 9.97 -14.89
C MET A 98 -13.04 9.77 -13.50
N ILE A 99 -12.48 10.42 -12.49
CA ILE A 99 -12.90 10.25 -11.10
C ILE A 99 -13.32 11.60 -10.56
N VAL A 100 -14.43 11.64 -9.84
CA VAL A 100 -14.89 12.81 -9.06
C VAL A 100 -14.98 12.40 -7.61
N GLY A 101 -14.47 13.24 -6.72
CA GLY A 101 -14.40 12.92 -5.30
C GLY A 101 -13.87 14.05 -4.43
N LYS A 102 -13.80 13.80 -3.13
CA LYS A 102 -13.16 14.71 -2.17
C LYS A 102 -11.67 14.37 -2.10
N GLU A 103 -10.82 15.39 -1.98
CA GLU A 103 -9.36 15.24 -1.94
C GLU A 103 -8.78 15.66 -0.58
N ILE A 104 -7.75 14.94 -0.14
CA ILE A 104 -6.79 15.39 0.86
C ILE A 104 -5.36 15.25 0.33
N ARG A 105 -4.44 16.08 0.85
CA ARG A 105 -3.00 15.93 0.64
C ARG A 105 -2.40 15.30 1.88
N THR A 106 -1.68 14.19 1.73
CA THR A 106 -1.09 13.45 2.85
C THR A 106 0.26 12.82 2.47
N THR A 107 0.92 12.16 3.41
CA THR A 107 2.21 11.48 3.22
C THR A 107 2.32 10.22 4.07
N ASN A 108 3.15 9.27 3.63
CA ASN A 108 3.50 8.07 4.40
C ASN A 108 4.44 8.37 5.57
N LYS A 109 5.03 9.57 5.63
CA LYS A 109 5.96 9.96 6.69
C LYS A 109 5.31 9.81 8.07
N ASP A 110 6.01 9.15 8.98
CA ASP A 110 5.60 8.96 10.38
C ASP A 110 4.19 8.34 10.54
N GLY A 111 3.72 7.60 9.53
CA GLY A 111 2.39 6.98 9.52
C GLY A 111 1.22 7.99 9.49
N GLN A 112 1.47 9.25 9.12
CA GLN A 112 0.48 10.33 9.10
C GLN A 112 -0.76 9.95 8.27
N CYS A 113 -0.56 9.36 7.09
CA CYS A 113 -1.64 8.95 6.20
C CYS A 113 -2.64 7.98 6.84
N ILE A 114 -2.22 7.12 7.78
CA ILE A 114 -3.10 6.10 8.38
C ILE A 114 -4.27 6.77 9.12
N LYS A 115 -3.96 7.80 9.93
CA LYS A 115 -4.96 8.52 10.71
C LYS A 115 -5.79 9.45 9.81
N GLU A 116 -5.14 10.15 8.89
CA GLU A 116 -5.81 11.10 8.00
C GLU A 116 -6.77 10.41 7.03
N ILE A 117 -6.35 9.33 6.36
CA ILE A 117 -7.19 8.58 5.42
C ILE A 117 -8.37 7.93 6.14
N SER A 118 -8.16 7.37 7.34
CA SER A 118 -9.25 6.77 8.12
C SER A 118 -10.32 7.81 8.53
N ASN A 119 -9.89 8.97 9.04
CA ASN A 119 -10.81 10.07 9.36
C ASN A 119 -11.52 10.60 8.10
N PHE A 120 -10.81 10.62 6.97
CA PHE A 120 -11.36 11.09 5.71
C PHE A 120 -12.43 10.17 5.14
N TRP A 121 -12.26 8.84 5.26
CA TRP A 121 -13.32 7.87 4.96
C TRP A 121 -14.55 8.07 5.84
N LYS A 122 -14.34 8.30 7.14
CA LYS A 122 -15.44 8.58 8.07
C LYS A 122 -16.20 9.84 7.68
N GLU A 123 -15.50 10.93 7.40
CA GLU A 123 -16.11 12.19 6.95
C GLU A 123 -16.92 12.00 5.66
N PHE A 124 -16.33 11.32 4.66
CA PHE A 124 -16.99 11.05 3.39
C PHE A 124 -18.31 10.27 3.54
N SER A 125 -18.30 9.28 4.44
CA SER A 125 -19.46 8.45 4.76
C SER A 125 -20.52 9.18 5.57
N ASP A 126 -20.14 9.82 6.69
CA ASP A 126 -21.06 10.51 7.60
C ASP A 126 -21.80 11.65 6.90
N GLU A 127 -21.08 12.43 6.08
CA GLU A 127 -21.65 13.56 5.32
C GLU A 127 -22.34 13.12 4.02
N LYS A 128 -22.37 11.81 3.73
CA LYS A 128 -22.95 11.22 2.51
C LYS A 128 -22.48 11.91 1.24
N LEU A 129 -21.19 12.21 1.17
CA LEU A 129 -20.64 13.00 0.07
C LEU A 129 -20.75 12.27 -1.27
N GLY A 130 -20.71 10.94 -1.24
CA GLY A 130 -20.97 10.10 -2.41
C GLY A 130 -22.31 10.39 -3.09
N ASP A 131 -23.36 10.75 -2.35
CA ASP A 131 -24.70 11.01 -2.91
C ASP A 131 -24.75 12.27 -3.77
N LYS A 132 -23.79 13.19 -3.57
CA LYS A 132 -23.69 14.44 -4.32
C LYS A 132 -23.04 14.25 -5.69
N ILE A 133 -22.32 13.14 -5.91
CA ILE A 133 -21.57 12.88 -7.15
C ILE A 133 -22.53 12.36 -8.23
N LEU A 134 -22.57 13.08 -9.36
CA LEU A 134 -23.42 12.74 -10.50
C LEU A 134 -22.65 11.89 -11.52
N ASN A 135 -23.39 11.30 -12.48
CA ASN A 135 -22.84 10.62 -13.66
C ASN A 135 -21.93 9.42 -13.36
N LYS A 136 -22.07 8.80 -12.17
CA LYS A 136 -21.34 7.59 -11.76
C LYS A 136 -21.51 6.50 -12.82
N THR A 137 -20.41 5.91 -13.28
CA THR A 137 -20.47 4.75 -14.18
C THR A 137 -20.99 3.52 -13.44
N ASN A 138 -20.64 3.42 -12.15
CA ASN A 138 -21.15 2.41 -11.24
C ASN A 138 -21.38 3.03 -9.84
N PRO A 139 -22.63 3.12 -9.35
CA PRO A 139 -22.93 3.70 -8.04
C PRO A 139 -22.53 2.81 -6.86
N ASP A 140 -22.26 1.51 -7.09
CA ASP A 140 -21.92 0.53 -6.06
C ASP A 140 -20.40 0.37 -5.88
N GLU A 141 -19.58 1.12 -6.63
CA GLU A 141 -18.12 1.03 -6.61
C GLU A 141 -17.49 2.35 -6.18
N ILE A 142 -16.88 2.35 -5.00
CA ILE A 142 -16.16 3.51 -4.45
C ILE A 142 -14.66 3.32 -4.70
N LEU A 143 -13.99 4.40 -5.07
CA LEU A 143 -12.56 4.43 -5.32
C LEU A 143 -11.83 5.20 -4.22
N GLY A 144 -10.75 4.61 -3.71
CA GLY A 144 -9.69 5.30 -2.96
C GLY A 144 -8.50 5.54 -3.87
N LEU A 145 -8.44 6.69 -4.52
CA LEU A 145 -7.41 7.04 -5.50
C LEU A 145 -6.21 7.71 -4.85
N TYR A 146 -5.02 7.20 -5.15
CA TYR A 146 -3.72 7.79 -4.85
C TYR A 146 -3.12 8.38 -6.13
N CYS A 147 -2.84 9.67 -6.16
CA CYS A 147 -2.30 10.36 -7.34
C CYS A 147 -1.46 11.58 -6.96
N ASP A 148 -0.97 12.32 -7.97
CA ASP A 148 -0.19 13.54 -7.80
C ASP A 148 0.98 13.38 -6.81
N TYR A 149 1.71 12.28 -6.98
CA TYR A 149 2.90 11.97 -6.20
C TYR A 149 4.02 12.96 -6.50
N GLU A 150 4.47 13.71 -5.49
CA GLU A 150 5.60 14.63 -5.65
C GLU A 150 6.94 13.89 -5.74
N ASN A 151 7.10 12.81 -4.97
CA ASN A 151 8.30 11.99 -4.93
C ASN A 151 7.95 10.53 -4.66
N LYS A 152 7.25 9.91 -5.62
CA LYS A 152 6.84 8.49 -5.52
C LYS A 152 6.14 8.23 -4.18
N GLU A 153 6.43 7.11 -3.50
CA GLU A 153 5.89 6.76 -2.18
C GLU A 153 6.47 7.58 -1.01
N PHE A 154 7.53 8.37 -1.21
CA PHE A 154 8.23 9.11 -0.15
C PHE A 154 7.77 10.57 -0.01
N GLY A 155 7.04 11.09 -1.00
CA GLY A 155 6.58 12.47 -1.04
C GLY A 155 5.20 12.68 -0.43
N ILE A 156 4.66 13.88 -0.66
CA ILE A 156 3.25 14.18 -0.49
C ILE A 156 2.50 13.69 -1.74
N TYR A 157 1.33 13.11 -1.54
CA TYR A 157 0.43 12.67 -2.60
C TYR A 157 -1.01 13.09 -2.28
N SER A 158 -1.85 13.08 -3.31
CA SER A 158 -3.28 13.29 -3.17
C SER A 158 -3.98 11.96 -2.94
N PHE A 159 -4.83 11.89 -1.93
CA PHE A 159 -5.76 10.79 -1.72
C PHE A 159 -7.19 11.28 -1.96
N ILE A 160 -7.94 10.57 -2.80
CA ILE A 160 -9.28 10.96 -3.22
C ILE A 160 -10.24 9.82 -2.98
N ILE A 161 -11.31 10.10 -2.24
CA ILE A 161 -12.46 9.20 -2.12
C ILE A 161 -13.51 9.67 -3.11
N GLY A 162 -13.90 8.80 -4.03
CA GLY A 162 -14.78 9.19 -5.12
C GLY A 162 -15.34 8.04 -5.92
N TYR A 163 -15.93 8.39 -7.06
CA TYR A 163 -16.50 7.43 -8.01
C TYR A 163 -15.93 7.69 -9.39
N GLU A 164 -15.81 6.61 -10.18
CA GLU A 164 -15.65 6.76 -11.62
C GLU A 164 -16.92 7.38 -12.22
N VAL A 165 -16.75 8.37 -13.09
CA VAL A 165 -17.84 9.10 -13.75
C VAL A 165 -17.70 9.06 -15.26
N SER A 166 -18.84 9.08 -15.95
CA SER A 166 -18.90 9.11 -17.41
C SER A 166 -18.49 10.46 -18.00
N ASN A 167 -18.55 11.55 -17.22
CA ASN A 167 -18.11 12.89 -17.60
C ASN A 167 -17.89 13.76 -16.36
N ILE A 168 -17.15 14.87 -16.53
CA ILE A 168 -16.76 15.82 -15.47
C ILE A 168 -17.49 17.17 -15.59
N ASN A 169 -18.67 17.21 -16.22
CA ASN A 169 -19.39 18.46 -16.50
C ASN A 169 -20.07 19.06 -15.26
N SER A 170 -20.14 18.32 -14.16
CA SER A 170 -20.81 18.75 -12.93
C SER A 170 -20.03 18.22 -11.75
N ILE A 171 -19.18 19.08 -11.18
CA ILE A 171 -18.38 18.77 -10.00
C ILE A 171 -19.07 19.43 -8.79
N PRO A 172 -19.47 18.64 -7.78
CA PRO A 172 -20.07 19.21 -6.57
C PRO A 172 -19.12 20.18 -5.87
N GLU A 173 -19.67 21.17 -5.17
CA GLU A 173 -18.87 22.11 -4.38
C GLU A 173 -18.03 21.37 -3.34
N GLY A 174 -16.75 21.75 -3.20
CA GLY A 174 -15.80 21.11 -2.31
C GLY A 174 -15.22 19.77 -2.82
N MET A 175 -15.49 19.40 -4.08
CA MET A 175 -14.90 18.22 -4.73
C MET A 175 -13.97 18.60 -5.88
N VAL A 176 -13.14 17.63 -6.27
CA VAL A 176 -12.23 17.72 -7.40
C VAL A 176 -12.54 16.63 -8.41
N TYR A 177 -11.93 16.74 -9.60
CA TYR A 177 -11.87 15.64 -10.55
C TYR A 177 -10.42 15.29 -10.89
N LYS A 178 -10.18 14.02 -11.25
CA LYS A 178 -8.91 13.54 -11.81
C LYS A 178 -9.18 12.72 -13.06
N VAL A 179 -8.21 12.73 -13.97
CA VAL A 179 -8.22 11.93 -15.19
C VAL A 179 -6.98 11.07 -15.21
N LEU A 180 -7.17 9.77 -15.05
CA LEU A 180 -6.09 8.81 -15.19
C LEU A 180 -5.97 8.40 -16.66
N PRO A 181 -4.77 8.39 -17.25
CA PRO A 181 -4.59 7.91 -18.61
C PRO A 181 -4.88 6.41 -18.71
N ALA A 182 -5.18 5.94 -19.92
CA ALA A 182 -5.23 4.50 -20.19
C ALA A 182 -3.90 3.87 -19.77
N SER A 183 -3.97 2.83 -18.96
CA SER A 183 -2.80 2.27 -18.27
C SER A 183 -2.95 0.77 -18.08
N LYS A 184 -1.81 0.12 -17.93
CA LYS A 184 -1.71 -1.25 -17.47
C LYS A 184 -1.59 -1.26 -15.95
N TYR A 185 -2.34 -2.14 -15.30
CA TYR A 185 -2.40 -2.27 -13.87
C TYR A 185 -2.00 -3.67 -13.44
N CYS A 186 -1.16 -3.75 -12.40
CA CYS A 186 -1.06 -4.94 -11.57
C CYS A 186 -2.12 -4.82 -10.49
N VAL A 187 -3.11 -5.71 -10.51
CA VAL A 187 -4.18 -5.75 -9.53
C VAL A 187 -3.79 -6.77 -8.46
N VAL A 188 -3.85 -6.36 -7.20
CA VAL A 188 -3.62 -7.21 -6.04
C VAL A 188 -4.89 -7.21 -5.19
N THR A 189 -5.46 -8.38 -4.93
CA THR A 189 -6.71 -8.50 -4.16
C THR A 189 -6.42 -8.66 -2.67
N ALA A 190 -6.83 -7.68 -1.87
CA ALA A 190 -6.86 -7.79 -0.41
C ALA A 190 -8.08 -8.60 0.02
N LYS A 191 -7.90 -9.63 0.85
CA LYS A 191 -8.97 -10.51 1.34
C LYS A 191 -9.00 -10.59 2.87
N GLY A 192 -10.20 -10.38 3.43
CA GLY A 192 -10.50 -10.49 4.86
C GLY A 192 -10.87 -9.16 5.49
N LYS A 193 -10.81 -9.09 6.83
CA LYS A 193 -11.27 -7.93 7.59
C LYS A 193 -10.60 -6.61 7.21
N MET A 194 -11.41 -5.62 6.84
CA MET A 194 -10.98 -4.28 6.49
C MET A 194 -11.03 -3.34 7.72
N PRO A 195 -10.17 -2.29 7.79
CA PRO A 195 -9.16 -1.89 6.80
C PRO A 195 -7.82 -2.63 6.91
N ASP A 196 -7.65 -3.52 7.89
CA ASP A 196 -6.37 -4.17 8.19
C ASP A 196 -5.75 -4.89 6.97
N LYS A 197 -6.59 -5.58 6.19
CA LYS A 197 -6.14 -6.32 5.00
C LYS A 197 -5.70 -5.42 3.85
N VAL A 198 -6.28 -4.23 3.70
CA VAL A 198 -5.80 -3.24 2.73
C VAL A 198 -4.39 -2.76 3.11
N GLY A 199 -4.17 -2.43 4.38
CA GLY A 199 -2.84 -2.03 4.86
C GLY A 199 -1.77 -3.13 4.71
N ALA A 200 -2.14 -4.39 4.98
CA ALA A 200 -1.24 -5.53 4.76
C ALA A 200 -0.91 -5.73 3.27
N THR A 201 -1.89 -5.58 2.38
CA THR A 201 -1.66 -5.68 0.93
C THR A 201 -0.80 -4.53 0.40
N TRP A 202 -0.98 -3.29 0.88
CA TRP A 202 -0.07 -2.19 0.57
C TRP A 202 1.36 -2.46 1.04
N SER A 203 1.51 -3.06 2.23
CA SER A 203 2.83 -3.48 2.73
C SER A 203 3.48 -4.50 1.81
N TYR A 204 2.71 -5.45 1.26
CA TYR A 204 3.20 -6.39 0.24
C TYR A 204 3.62 -5.65 -1.04
N ILE A 205 2.80 -4.72 -1.53
CA ILE A 205 3.03 -3.95 -2.75
C ILE A 205 4.32 -3.13 -2.65
N TRP A 206 4.56 -2.44 -1.53
CA TRP A 206 5.79 -1.66 -1.30
C TRP A 206 7.05 -2.52 -1.23
N ASN A 207 6.89 -3.79 -0.88
CA ASN A 207 7.99 -4.76 -0.84
C ASN A 207 8.14 -5.57 -2.15
N SER A 208 7.28 -5.32 -3.14
CA SER A 208 7.30 -5.99 -4.43
C SER A 208 8.19 -5.25 -5.43
N ASN A 209 8.65 -5.94 -6.49
CA ASN A 209 9.46 -5.35 -7.56
C ASN A 209 8.59 -4.72 -8.67
N PHE A 210 7.36 -4.29 -8.36
CA PHE A 210 6.47 -3.72 -9.36
C PHE A 210 7.05 -2.41 -9.90
N GLN A 211 7.20 -2.33 -11.23
CA GLN A 211 7.71 -1.14 -11.91
C GLN A 211 6.59 -0.10 -12.04
N ARG A 212 6.28 0.55 -10.91
CA ARG A 212 5.21 1.54 -10.80
C ARG A 212 5.45 2.75 -11.69
N THR A 213 4.40 3.20 -12.37
CA THR A 213 4.41 4.44 -13.15
C THR A 213 4.11 5.66 -12.28
N TYR A 214 3.46 5.46 -11.13
CA TYR A 214 2.97 6.52 -10.24
C TYR A 214 2.02 7.50 -10.95
N THR A 215 1.36 7.07 -12.02
CA THR A 215 0.34 7.87 -12.74
C THR A 215 -0.99 7.92 -12.00
N GLY A 216 -1.24 6.94 -11.14
CA GLY A 216 -2.41 6.86 -10.27
C GLY A 216 -2.72 5.42 -9.92
N ASP A 217 -2.73 5.12 -8.63
CA ASP A 217 -3.07 3.81 -8.08
C ASP A 217 -4.39 3.93 -7.32
N PHE A 218 -5.21 2.89 -7.26
CA PHE A 218 -6.49 3.00 -6.57
C PHE A 218 -6.97 1.71 -5.93
N GLU A 219 -7.68 1.86 -4.82
CA GLU A 219 -8.46 0.82 -4.17
C GLU A 219 -9.88 0.84 -4.75
N LEU A 220 -10.39 -0.32 -5.16
CA LEU A 220 -11.75 -0.50 -5.65
C LEU A 220 -12.57 -1.26 -4.60
N TYR A 221 -13.47 -0.53 -3.95
CA TYR A 221 -14.45 -1.04 -3.00
C TYR A 221 -15.75 -1.34 -3.74
N GLY A 222 -15.88 -2.57 -4.24
CA GLY A 222 -17.04 -3.02 -5.02
C GLY A 222 -17.95 -3.99 -4.26
N LYS A 223 -18.70 -4.81 -5.01
CA LYS A 223 -19.73 -5.72 -4.44
C LYS A 223 -19.24 -6.76 -3.44
N LYS A 224 -17.95 -7.08 -3.46
CA LYS A 224 -17.33 -8.02 -2.54
C LYS A 224 -16.76 -7.35 -1.29
N TYR A 225 -16.83 -6.03 -1.19
CA TYR A 225 -16.47 -5.30 0.00
C TYR A 225 -17.65 -5.29 0.97
N ASP A 226 -17.44 -5.85 2.16
CA ASP A 226 -18.40 -5.88 3.26
C ASP A 226 -17.65 -5.95 4.62
N ASP A 227 -18.39 -6.10 5.71
CA ASP A 227 -17.82 -6.21 7.07
C ASP A 227 -17.40 -7.65 7.44
N SER A 228 -17.37 -8.58 6.47
CA SER A 228 -17.09 -9.99 6.71
C SER A 228 -15.59 -10.32 6.63
N GLU A 229 -15.23 -11.49 7.14
CA GLU A 229 -13.89 -12.08 6.99
C GLU A 229 -13.59 -12.55 5.54
N ASN A 230 -14.55 -12.42 4.63
CA ASN A 230 -14.39 -12.75 3.21
C ASN A 230 -14.41 -11.50 2.32
N ALA A 231 -14.42 -10.30 2.91
CA ALA A 231 -14.42 -9.05 2.15
C ALA A 231 -13.23 -9.00 1.20
N GLU A 232 -13.46 -8.55 -0.04
CA GLU A 232 -12.42 -8.36 -1.05
C GLU A 232 -12.37 -6.90 -1.50
N VAL A 233 -11.15 -6.34 -1.57
CA VAL A 233 -10.85 -5.04 -2.16
C VAL A 233 -9.73 -5.23 -3.16
N ASP A 234 -9.93 -4.79 -4.40
CA ASP A 234 -8.88 -4.82 -5.42
C ASP A 234 -8.03 -3.55 -5.35
N ILE A 235 -6.72 -3.70 -5.28
CA ILE A 235 -5.76 -2.59 -5.33
C ILE A 235 -5.10 -2.59 -6.70
N TYR A 236 -5.39 -1.56 -7.50
CA TYR A 236 -4.86 -1.35 -8.84
C TYR A 236 -3.60 -0.51 -8.78
N ILE A 237 -2.47 -1.12 -9.14
CA ILE A 237 -1.16 -0.48 -9.18
C ILE A 237 -0.77 -0.22 -10.63
N ALA A 238 -0.64 1.04 -11.04
CA ALA A 238 -0.24 1.40 -12.39
C ALA A 238 1.22 1.01 -12.65
N VAL A 239 1.46 0.21 -13.68
CA VAL A 239 2.76 -0.41 -14.00
C VAL A 239 3.14 -0.22 -15.47
N LYS A 240 4.45 -0.37 -15.74
CA LYS A 240 5.03 -0.35 -17.10
C LYS A 240 4.69 -1.59 -17.93
#